data_AF-A0A556R9W0-F1
#
_entry.id   AF-A0A556R9W0-F1
#
_cell.length_a   1.000
_cell.length_b   1.000
_cell.length_c   1.000
_cell.angle_alpha   90.00
_cell.angle_beta   90.00
_cell.angle_gamma   90.00
#
_symmetry.space_group_name_H-M   'P 1'
#
loop_
_entity.id
_entity.type
_entity.pdbx_description
1 polymer ?
#
loop_
_entity_poly.entity_id
_entity_poly.type
_entity_poly.pdbx_seq_one_letter_code
_entity_poly.pdbx_strand_id
1 'polypeptide(L)'
;MTDEADPVEGSARQDAEQNQTQQTQQKSQQGELEDAKQQAPWERNGEPFDPEKAWHLIENLRHEKEDLAQKNRAYEDEKLTARQKADRDLKEAQDRLAQVQAKAAWAEARAKHPCLSEEDYDLIGAGTPEQIADKAAKLAARIEAQAASDAGRKPTNPVLRANPTGGNDPTASKSKDWVRDALENNR
;
A
#
# COMPACT_ATOMS: atom_id res chain seq x y z
N MET A 1 -36.49 46.94 -4.59
CA MET A 1 -35.03 47.17 -4.55
C MET A 1 -34.39 45.95 -5.22
N THR A 2 -34.33 45.97 -6.55
CA THR A 2 -33.12 46.29 -7.37
C THR A 2 -32.11 45.15 -7.28
N ASP A 3 -32.17 44.24 -8.27
CA ASP A 3 -31.23 44.13 -9.41
C ASP A 3 -30.00 43.32 -8.97
N GLU A 4 -29.49 42.30 -9.66
CA GLU A 4 -29.58 41.92 -11.07
C GLU A 4 -29.18 40.42 -11.14
N ALA A 5 -29.76 39.69 -12.08
CA ALA A 5 -29.42 38.30 -12.39
C ALA A 5 -28.15 38.26 -13.26
N ASP A 6 -27.35 37.18 -13.14
CA ASP A 6 -27.00 36.29 -14.26
C ASP A 6 -25.84 35.32 -13.92
N PRO A 7 -26.05 33.99 -14.03
CA PRO A 7 -24.99 33.03 -14.29
C PRO A 7 -24.82 32.86 -15.81
N VAL A 8 -23.72 33.37 -16.38
CA VAL A 8 -23.41 33.13 -17.80
C VAL A 8 -22.83 31.73 -17.97
N GLU A 9 -23.73 30.81 -18.32
CA GLU A 9 -23.46 29.61 -19.10
C GLU A 9 -22.67 29.97 -20.36
N GLY A 10 -21.56 29.30 -20.62
CA GLY A 10 -20.77 29.62 -21.81
C GLY A 10 -19.65 28.64 -22.10
N SER A 11 -19.94 27.34 -22.26
CA SER A 11 -18.99 26.44 -22.94
C SER A 11 -19.58 25.12 -23.44
N ALA A 12 -20.87 25.07 -23.79
CA ALA A 12 -21.53 23.85 -24.28
C ALA A 12 -22.37 24.05 -25.56
N ARG A 13 -22.00 25.02 -26.41
CA ARG A 13 -22.66 25.25 -27.71
C ARG A 13 -21.65 25.67 -28.79
N GLN A 14 -20.78 24.76 -29.21
CA GLN A 14 -20.01 24.96 -30.45
C GLN A 14 -20.03 23.74 -31.41
N ASP A 15 -20.74 22.66 -31.07
CA ASP A 15 -20.73 21.44 -31.89
C ASP A 15 -21.97 21.26 -32.80
N ALA A 16 -22.89 22.22 -32.86
CA ALA A 16 -24.17 22.05 -33.58
C ALA A 16 -24.36 22.91 -34.84
N GLU A 17 -23.55 23.95 -35.10
CA GLU A 17 -23.79 24.88 -36.24
C GLU A 17 -22.87 24.70 -37.45
N GLN A 18 -21.88 23.81 -37.42
CA GLN A 18 -21.02 23.58 -38.60
C GLN A 18 -21.56 22.52 -39.58
N ASN A 19 -22.70 21.88 -39.29
CA ASN A 19 -23.23 20.79 -40.11
C ASN A 19 -24.46 21.17 -40.98
N GLN A 20 -24.78 22.46 -41.14
CA GLN A 20 -25.94 22.89 -41.95
C GLN A 20 -25.64 23.87 -43.09
N THR A 21 -24.40 24.33 -43.29
CA THR A 21 -24.07 25.23 -44.42
C THR A 21 -23.52 24.55 -45.67
N GLN A 22 -23.45 23.21 -45.73
CA GLN A 22 -22.94 22.50 -46.92
C GLN A 22 -24.02 21.90 -47.84
N GLN A 23 -25.31 22.20 -47.65
CA GLN A 23 -26.39 21.68 -48.50
C GLN A 23 -27.27 22.75 -49.14
N THR A 24 -26.74 23.89 -49.57
CA THR A 24 -27.48 24.70 -50.57
C THR A 24 -26.56 25.64 -51.31
N GLN A 25 -25.91 25.14 -52.37
CA GLN A 25 -25.56 25.92 -53.57
C GLN A 25 -24.94 24.99 -54.63
N GLN A 26 -25.71 23.98 -55.03
CA GLN A 26 -25.65 23.53 -56.40
C GLN A 26 -26.56 24.44 -57.23
N LYS A 27 -26.07 24.78 -58.43
CA LYS A 27 -26.82 25.22 -59.61
C LYS A 27 -26.82 26.72 -59.93
N SER A 28 -25.69 27.17 -60.47
CA SER A 28 -25.55 27.98 -61.70
C SER A 28 -24.09 28.44 -61.71
N GLN A 29 -23.24 28.10 -62.68
CA GLN A 29 -23.35 28.49 -64.08
C GLN A 29 -22.50 27.53 -64.92
N GLN A 30 -23.07 27.07 -66.04
CA GLN A 30 -22.31 26.57 -67.19
C GLN A 30 -22.00 27.77 -68.08
N GLY A 31 -20.76 27.89 -68.56
CA GLY A 31 -20.39 28.80 -69.64
C GLY A 31 -18.88 28.99 -69.78
N GLU A 32 -18.33 28.46 -70.89
CA GLU A 32 -17.05 28.80 -71.55
C GLU A 32 -15.77 28.15 -70.97
N LEU A 33 -15.35 26.97 -71.47
CA LEU A 33 -14.41 26.73 -72.61
C LEU A 33 -13.00 27.29 -72.30
N GLU A 34 -11.87 26.57 -72.35
CA GLU A 34 -11.47 25.24 -72.80
C GLU A 34 -10.07 24.96 -72.20
N ASP A 35 -9.72 23.69 -72.03
CA ASP A 35 -8.37 23.14 -71.75
C ASP A 35 -7.84 23.06 -70.29
N ALA A 36 -8.72 22.92 -69.30
CA ALA A 36 -8.30 22.32 -68.03
C ALA A 36 -8.40 20.79 -68.14
N LYS A 37 -7.32 20.13 -68.59
CA LYS A 37 -7.08 18.72 -68.26
C LYS A 37 -7.47 18.55 -66.80
N GLN A 38 -8.42 17.67 -66.53
CA GLN A 38 -8.90 17.34 -65.19
C GLN A 38 -7.68 16.97 -64.33
N GLN A 39 -7.08 17.95 -63.66
CA GLN A 39 -5.98 17.70 -62.75
C GLN A 39 -6.57 16.88 -61.63
N ALA A 40 -5.96 15.74 -61.40
CA ALA A 40 -6.39 14.88 -60.35
C ALA A 40 -6.27 15.63 -59.01
N PRO A 41 -7.16 15.37 -58.03
CA PRO A 41 -7.28 16.17 -56.82
C PRO A 41 -6.01 16.20 -55.93
N TRP A 42 -4.99 15.41 -56.26
CA TRP A 42 -3.68 15.38 -55.61
C TRP A 42 -2.65 16.35 -56.22
N GLU A 43 -2.95 16.98 -57.36
CA GLU A 43 -2.09 18.00 -57.98
C GLU A 43 -2.46 19.39 -57.44
N ARG A 44 -2.15 19.62 -56.16
CA ARG A 44 -2.36 20.92 -55.51
C ARG A 44 -1.24 21.87 -55.94
N ASN A 45 -1.59 23.02 -56.51
CA ASN A 45 -0.68 24.09 -56.98
C ASN A 45 0.05 23.82 -58.31
N GLY A 46 -0.41 22.86 -59.13
CA GLY A 46 0.19 22.62 -60.45
C GLY A 46 1.51 21.85 -60.43
N GLU A 47 2.01 21.41 -59.27
CA GLU A 47 3.06 20.39 -59.22
C GLU A 47 2.45 19.00 -59.50
N PRO A 48 2.99 18.24 -60.46
CA PRO A 48 2.61 16.85 -60.65
C PRO A 48 3.04 16.03 -59.43
N PHE A 49 2.25 15.03 -59.06
CA PHE A 49 2.57 14.14 -57.95
C PHE A 49 3.89 13.39 -58.21
N ASP A 50 4.84 13.57 -57.29
CA ASP A 50 6.15 12.93 -57.33
C ASP A 50 6.16 11.73 -56.35
N PRO A 51 6.08 10.49 -56.87
CA PRO A 51 6.06 9.29 -56.04
C PRO A 51 7.37 9.11 -55.25
N GLU A 52 8.52 9.53 -55.79
CA GLU A 52 9.81 9.35 -55.12
C GLU A 52 9.93 10.28 -53.92
N LYS A 53 9.52 11.55 -54.05
CA LYS A 53 9.44 12.48 -52.91
C LYS A 53 8.47 11.99 -51.83
N ALA A 54 7.32 11.45 -52.22
CA ALA A 54 6.35 10.90 -51.27
C ALA A 54 6.92 9.69 -50.52
N TRP A 55 7.62 8.80 -51.22
CA TRP A 55 8.28 7.64 -50.61
C TRP A 55 9.40 8.04 -49.66
N HIS A 56 10.27 8.98 -50.05
CA HIS A 56 11.31 9.50 -49.16
C HIS A 56 10.74 10.18 -47.92
N LEU A 57 9.64 10.92 -48.06
CA LEU A 57 8.94 11.50 -46.91
C LEU A 57 8.42 10.39 -45.98
N ILE A 58 7.79 9.35 -46.53
CA ILE A 58 7.30 8.22 -45.74
C ILE A 58 8.45 7.50 -45.02
N GLU A 59 9.58 7.31 -45.69
CA GLU A 59 10.77 6.69 -45.11
C GLU A 59 11.33 7.52 -43.95
N ASN A 60 11.50 8.83 -44.15
CA ASN A 60 11.92 9.75 -43.09
C ASN A 60 10.95 9.73 -41.91
N LEU A 61 9.64 9.80 -42.16
CA LEU A 61 8.62 9.75 -41.11
C LEU A 61 8.61 8.41 -40.37
N ARG A 62 8.92 7.30 -41.04
CA ARG A 62 9.08 5.99 -40.39
C ARG A 62 10.30 5.97 -39.49
N HIS A 63 11.43 6.49 -39.96
CA HIS A 63 12.65 6.64 -39.17
C HIS A 63 12.41 7.52 -37.94
N GLU A 64 11.82 8.69 -38.12
CA GLU A 64 11.50 9.61 -37.02
C GLU A 64 10.54 8.97 -36.00
N LYS A 65 9.53 8.22 -36.47
CA LYS A 65 8.62 7.49 -35.58
C LYS A 65 9.36 6.44 -34.75
N GLU A 66 10.27 5.70 -35.37
CA GLU A 66 11.06 4.67 -34.66
C GLU A 66 12.00 5.30 -33.63
N ASP A 67 12.69 6.38 -33.99
CA ASP A 67 13.52 7.18 -33.08
C ASP A 67 12.73 7.72 -31.88
N LEU A 68 11.54 8.27 -32.13
CA LEU A 68 10.66 8.78 -31.07
C LEU A 68 10.15 7.65 -30.16
N ALA A 69 9.85 6.48 -30.72
CA ALA A 69 9.45 5.31 -29.93
C ALA A 69 10.59 4.82 -29.02
N GLN A 70 11.82 4.78 -29.54
CA GLN A 70 13.00 4.42 -28.75
C GLN A 70 13.28 5.43 -27.63
N LYS A 71 13.19 6.74 -27.93
CA LYS A 71 13.34 7.80 -26.93
C LYS A 71 12.27 7.70 -25.85
N ASN A 72 11.00 7.51 -26.22
CA ASN A 72 9.92 7.32 -25.24
C ASN A 72 10.17 6.12 -24.33
N ARG A 73 10.63 4.99 -24.88
CA ARG A 73 10.97 3.82 -24.08
C ARG A 73 12.11 4.11 -23.09
N ALA A 74 13.19 4.76 -23.54
CA ALA A 74 14.29 5.15 -22.67
C ALA A 74 13.84 6.10 -21.55
N TYR A 75 13.01 7.10 -21.88
CA TYR A 75 12.43 8.01 -20.90
C TYR A 75 11.54 7.29 -19.87
N GLU A 76 10.72 6.32 -20.31
CA GLU A 76 9.90 5.53 -19.41
C GLU A 76 10.75 4.66 -18.49
N ASP A 77 11.79 4.00 -19.01
CA ASP A 77 12.71 3.17 -18.23
C ASP A 77 13.50 4.00 -17.21
N GLU A 78 14.02 5.16 -17.61
CA GLU A 78 14.69 6.11 -16.71
C GLU A 78 13.73 6.62 -15.63
N LYS A 79 12.51 6.97 -16.00
CA LYS A 79 11.48 7.46 -15.07
C LYS A 79 11.02 6.36 -14.11
N LEU A 80 10.87 5.12 -14.59
CA LEU A 80 10.53 3.98 -13.75
C LEU A 80 11.65 3.71 -12.74
N THR A 81 12.91 3.75 -13.19
CA THR A 81 14.09 3.59 -12.34
C THR A 81 14.21 4.72 -11.31
N ALA A 82 13.98 5.97 -11.72
CA ALA A 82 14.01 7.13 -10.83
C ALA A 82 12.87 7.08 -9.78
N ARG A 83 11.66 6.69 -10.18
CA ARG A 83 10.53 6.50 -9.25
C ARG A 83 10.77 5.37 -8.27
N GLN A 84 11.25 4.21 -8.74
CA GLN A 84 11.60 3.08 -7.86
C GLN A 84 12.66 3.47 -6.83
N LYS A 85 13.67 4.23 -7.27
CA LYS A 85 14.68 4.78 -6.36
C LYS A 85 14.06 5.73 -5.34
N ALA A 86 13.20 6.65 -5.79
CA ALA A 86 12.50 7.58 -4.90
C ALA A 86 11.60 6.85 -3.88
N ASP A 87 10.88 5.81 -4.30
CA ASP A 87 10.02 5.00 -3.43
C ASP A 87 10.84 4.22 -2.40
N ARG A 88 11.99 3.66 -2.82
CA ARG A 88 12.93 3.01 -1.92
C ARG A 88 13.48 4.01 -0.90
N ASP A 89 13.95 5.16 -1.36
CA ASP A 89 14.55 6.19 -0.50
C ASP A 89 13.49 6.76 0.47
N LEU A 90 12.24 6.92 0.02
CA LEU A 90 11.09 7.31 0.84
C LEU A 90 10.79 6.25 1.90
N LYS A 91 10.80 4.97 1.55
CA LYS A 91 10.61 3.87 2.50
C LYS A 91 11.74 3.82 3.54
N GLU A 92 12.99 3.96 3.11
CA GLU A 92 14.12 4.03 4.04
C GLU A 92 14.02 5.22 4.99
N ALA A 93 13.58 6.38 4.51
CA ALA A 93 13.34 7.55 5.36
C ALA A 93 12.21 7.32 6.36
N GLN A 94 11.10 6.71 5.92
CA GLN A 94 9.98 6.33 6.80
C GLN A 94 10.41 5.33 7.87
N ASP A 95 11.20 4.31 7.50
CA ASP A 95 11.70 3.32 8.45
C ASP A 95 12.64 3.95 9.49
N ARG A 96 13.53 4.85 9.07
CA ARG A 96 14.39 5.62 9.99
C ARG A 96 13.57 6.49 10.93
N LEU A 97 12.54 7.16 10.41
CA LEU A 97 11.65 7.99 11.23
C LEU A 97 10.89 7.14 12.26
N ALA A 98 10.35 5.99 11.86
CA ALA A 98 9.67 5.07 12.76
C ALA A 98 10.61 4.55 13.86
N GLN A 99 11.86 4.22 13.53
CA GLN A 99 12.87 3.81 14.51
C GLN A 99 13.18 4.92 15.52
N VAL A 100 13.33 6.17 15.07
CA VAL A 100 13.58 7.31 15.94
C VAL A 100 12.37 7.57 16.85
N GLN A 101 11.16 7.52 16.31
CA GLN A 101 9.93 7.70 17.08
C GLN A 101 9.76 6.61 18.15
N ALA A 102 10.04 5.34 17.82
CA ALA A 102 9.98 4.25 18.77
C ALA A 102 11.00 4.43 19.92
N LYS A 103 12.24 4.81 19.60
CA LYS A 103 13.27 5.11 20.61
C LYS A 103 12.89 6.29 21.49
N ALA A 104 12.34 7.36 20.91
CA ALA A 104 11.88 8.52 21.65
C ALA A 104 10.72 8.16 22.60
N ALA A 105 9.74 7.39 22.12
CA ALA A 105 8.61 6.93 22.94
C ALA A 105 9.08 6.04 24.10
N TRP A 106 10.07 5.17 23.87
CA TRP A 106 10.65 4.38 24.95
C TRP A 106 11.42 5.23 25.96
N ALA A 107 12.22 6.20 25.50
CA ALA A 107 12.92 7.12 26.39
C ALA A 107 11.93 7.93 27.26
N GLU A 108 10.81 8.36 26.68
CA GLU A 108 9.73 9.02 27.41
C GLU A 108 9.06 8.08 28.41
N ALA A 109 8.79 6.83 28.03
CA ALA A 109 8.21 5.83 28.92
C ALA A 109 9.15 5.50 30.10
N ARG A 110 10.47 5.38 29.86
CA ARG A 110 11.48 5.18 30.90
C ARG A 110 11.58 6.39 31.84
N ALA A 111 11.43 7.60 31.31
CA ALA A 111 11.37 8.81 32.13
C ALA A 111 10.13 8.84 33.05
N LYS A 112 8.98 8.35 32.57
CA LYS A 112 7.74 8.23 33.35
C LYS A 112 7.77 7.09 34.36
N HIS A 113 8.42 5.98 34.03
CA HIS A 113 8.49 4.77 34.85
C HIS A 113 9.95 4.36 35.10
N PRO A 114 10.59 4.89 36.17
CA PRO A 114 11.98 4.58 36.50
C PRO A 114 12.24 3.11 36.86
N CYS A 115 11.18 2.33 37.10
CA CYS A 115 11.24 0.90 37.40
C CYS A 115 11.51 0.02 36.16
N LEU A 116 11.42 0.57 34.94
CA LEU A 116 11.68 -0.15 33.70
C LEU A 116 13.19 -0.25 33.43
N SER A 117 13.67 -1.46 33.20
CA SER A 117 15.06 -1.74 32.81
C SER A 117 15.24 -1.80 31.29
N GLU A 118 16.47 -2.03 30.83
CA GLU A 118 16.74 -2.25 29.40
C GLU A 118 16.22 -3.61 28.91
N GLU A 119 16.09 -4.60 29.78
CA GLU A 119 15.51 -5.91 29.45
C GLU A 119 14.01 -5.79 29.14
N ASP A 120 13.34 -4.83 29.77
CA ASP A 120 11.93 -4.52 29.54
C ASP A 120 11.70 -3.88 28.15
N TYR A 121 12.72 -3.26 27.56
CA TYR A 121 12.64 -2.72 26.20
C TYR A 121 12.38 -3.81 25.17
N ASP A 122 13.12 -4.93 25.27
CA ASP A 122 12.97 -6.07 24.38
C ASP A 122 11.59 -6.72 24.52
N LEU A 123 10.99 -6.67 25.72
CA LEU A 123 9.63 -7.17 25.99
C LEU A 123 8.54 -6.26 25.42
N ILE A 124 8.73 -4.93 25.43
CA ILE A 124 7.78 -3.97 24.85
C ILE A 124 7.80 -4.05 23.31
N GLY A 125 9.01 -4.17 22.75
CA GLY A 125 9.27 -4.34 21.32
C GLY A 125 8.95 -3.10 20.47
N ALA A 126 9.01 -3.26 19.15
CA ALA A 126 8.65 -2.22 18.21
C ALA A 126 7.13 -2.01 18.13
N GLY A 127 6.70 -0.77 17.91
CA GLY A 127 5.30 -0.40 17.76
C GLY A 127 5.13 1.10 17.52
N THR A 128 3.88 1.54 17.43
CA THR A 128 3.56 2.97 17.46
C THR A 128 3.95 3.56 18.83
N PRO A 129 4.25 4.86 18.92
CA PRO A 129 4.61 5.50 20.18
C PRO A 129 3.56 5.28 21.28
N GLU A 130 2.27 5.30 20.93
CA GLU A 130 1.16 5.03 21.85
C GLU A 130 1.19 3.58 22.37
N GLN A 131 1.39 2.60 21.49
CA GLN A 131 1.48 1.19 21.89
C GLN A 131 2.69 0.93 22.80
N ILE A 132 3.81 1.60 22.55
CA ILE A 132 5.02 1.52 23.39
C ILE A 132 4.71 2.09 24.77
N ALA A 133 4.06 3.24 24.85
CA ALA A 133 3.67 3.86 26.12
C ALA A 133 2.68 2.98 26.91
N ASP A 134 1.65 2.45 26.26
CA ASP A 134 0.64 1.58 26.90
C ASP A 134 1.24 0.28 27.43
N LYS A 135 2.11 -0.36 26.64
CA LYS A 135 2.81 -1.59 27.05
C LYS A 135 3.77 -1.30 28.21
N ALA A 136 4.52 -0.20 28.14
CA ALA A 136 5.42 0.23 29.20
C ALA A 136 4.66 0.49 30.51
N ALA A 137 3.53 1.20 30.45
CA ALA A 137 2.70 1.47 31.61
C ALA A 137 2.13 0.18 32.23
N LYS A 138 1.66 -0.76 31.40
CA LYS A 138 1.19 -2.08 31.87
C LYS A 138 2.29 -2.90 32.53
N LEU A 139 3.50 -2.87 31.97
CA LEU A 139 4.64 -3.60 32.50
C LEU A 139 5.12 -2.99 33.82
N ALA A 140 5.24 -1.66 33.88
CA ALA A 140 5.57 -0.93 35.10
C ALA A 140 4.57 -1.24 36.24
N ALA A 141 3.27 -1.18 35.96
CA ALA A 141 2.22 -1.53 36.92
C ALA A 141 2.34 -2.98 37.42
N ARG A 142 2.73 -3.92 36.54
CA ARG A 142 2.96 -5.32 36.92
C ARG A 142 4.19 -5.48 37.81
N ILE A 143 5.30 -4.80 37.50
CA ILE A 143 6.53 -4.84 38.31
C ILE A 143 6.24 -4.29 39.71
N GLU A 144 5.54 -3.16 39.81
CA GLU A 144 5.16 -2.56 41.09
C GLU A 144 4.22 -3.47 41.89
N ALA A 145 3.21 -4.06 41.24
CA ALA A 145 2.32 -5.02 41.90
C ALA A 145 3.07 -6.27 42.40
N GLN A 146 4.06 -6.75 41.62
CA GLN A 146 4.85 -7.90 42.01
C GLN A 146 5.79 -7.58 43.17
N ALA A 147 6.44 -6.40 43.15
CA ALA A 147 7.24 -5.90 44.26
C ALA A 147 6.41 -5.77 45.56
N ALA A 148 5.17 -5.28 45.46
CA ALA A 148 4.25 -5.21 46.60
C ALA A 148 3.87 -6.61 47.12
N SER A 149 3.66 -7.59 46.24
CA SER A 149 3.32 -8.96 46.62
C SER A 149 4.50 -9.73 47.26
N ASP A 150 5.73 -9.49 46.79
CA ASP A 150 6.94 -10.12 47.33
C ASP A 150 7.35 -9.49 48.67
N ALA A 151 7.09 -8.19 48.88
CA ALA A 151 7.32 -7.54 50.17
C ALA A 151 6.46 -8.15 51.31
N GLY A 152 5.30 -8.72 50.99
CA GLY A 152 4.45 -9.44 51.96
C GLY A 152 4.79 -10.93 52.11
N ARG A 153 5.63 -11.49 51.23
CA ARG A 153 5.94 -12.92 51.20
C ARG A 153 7.12 -13.20 52.12
N LYS A 154 6.83 -13.70 53.33
CA LYS A 154 7.89 -14.29 54.16
C LYS A 154 8.57 -15.41 53.38
N PRO A 155 9.91 -15.51 53.34
CA PRO A 155 10.59 -16.60 52.67
C PRO A 155 10.17 -17.93 53.32
N THR A 156 9.24 -18.64 52.69
CA THR A 156 8.86 -19.99 53.11
C THR A 156 10.06 -20.89 52.88
N ASN A 157 10.77 -21.24 53.96
CA ASN A 157 11.85 -22.20 53.95
C ASN A 157 11.36 -23.48 53.26
N PRO A 158 11.98 -23.91 52.14
CA PRO A 158 11.55 -25.09 51.40
C PRO A 158 11.61 -26.37 52.23
N VAL A 159 12.42 -26.41 53.29
CA VAL A 159 12.54 -27.54 54.22
C VAL A 159 11.30 -27.68 55.13
N LEU A 160 10.53 -26.61 55.35
CA LEU A 160 9.32 -26.62 56.18
C LEU A 160 8.04 -26.80 55.37
N ARG A 161 8.13 -27.09 54.06
CA ARG A 161 6.95 -27.47 53.28
C ARG A 161 6.49 -28.84 53.77
N ALA A 162 5.25 -28.93 54.24
CA ALA A 162 4.61 -30.22 54.52
C ALA A 162 4.73 -31.10 53.27
N ASN A 163 5.21 -32.34 53.45
CA ASN A 163 5.28 -33.30 52.35
C ASN A 163 3.90 -33.38 51.67
N PRO A 164 3.83 -33.27 50.33
CA PRO A 164 2.56 -33.34 49.63
C PRO A 164 1.91 -34.69 49.91
N THR A 165 0.87 -34.71 50.75
CA THR A 165 0.06 -35.88 51.03
C THR A 165 -0.98 -36.00 49.91
N GLY A 166 -0.49 -36.28 48.70
CA GLY A 166 -1.30 -36.20 47.49
C GLY A 166 -0.68 -37.07 46.40
N GLY A 167 -0.72 -38.38 46.62
CA GLY A 167 -0.19 -39.37 45.70
C GLY A 167 -0.55 -40.77 46.20
N ASN A 168 -1.83 -41.12 46.15
CA ASN A 168 -2.21 -42.52 46.20
C ASN A 168 -1.71 -43.14 44.90
N ASP A 169 -0.69 -43.98 45.00
CA ASP A 169 -0.15 -44.76 43.88
C ASP A 169 -1.31 -45.51 43.19
N PRO A 170 -1.62 -45.23 41.90
CA PRO A 170 -2.70 -45.90 41.19
C PRO A 170 -2.41 -47.39 40.92
N THR A 171 -1.21 -47.89 41.24
CA THR A 171 -0.87 -49.31 41.16
C THR A 171 -1.13 -50.07 42.46
N ALA A 172 -1.44 -49.37 43.56
CA ALA A 172 -1.90 -49.99 44.81
C ALA A 172 -3.40 -50.31 44.77
N SER A 173 -3.86 -50.99 43.71
CA SER A 173 -5.14 -51.68 43.76
C SER A 173 -4.97 -52.93 44.63
N LYS A 174 -5.61 -52.97 45.79
CA LYS A 174 -5.97 -54.26 46.40
C LYS A 174 -7.01 -54.90 45.49
N SER A 175 -6.56 -55.55 44.42
CA SER A 175 -7.41 -56.34 43.54
C SER A 175 -7.98 -57.49 44.37
N LYS A 176 -9.23 -57.34 44.82
CA LYS A 176 -10.02 -58.44 45.36
C LYS A 176 -10.29 -59.39 44.20
N ASP A 177 -9.54 -60.49 44.14
CA ASP A 177 -9.79 -61.59 43.23
C ASP A 177 -11.15 -62.20 43.58
N TRP A 178 -12.20 -61.78 42.87
CA TRP A 178 -13.57 -62.27 43.03
C TRP A 178 -13.67 -63.81 42.87
N VAL A 179 -12.71 -64.40 42.15
CA VAL A 179 -12.59 -65.85 41.99
C VAL A 179 -12.20 -66.53 43.31
N ARG A 180 -11.31 -65.94 44.12
CA ARG A 180 -10.97 -66.47 45.47
C ARG A 180 -12.13 -66.30 46.45
N ASP A 181 -12.79 -65.15 46.41
CA ASP A 181 -13.94 -64.83 47.27
C ASP A 181 -15.10 -65.82 47.04
N ALA A 182 -15.39 -66.16 45.77
CA ALA A 182 -16.42 -67.13 45.42
C ALA A 182 -16.08 -68.58 45.82
N LEU A 183 -14.79 -68.92 45.93
CA LEU A 183 -14.32 -70.23 46.39
C LEU A 183 -14.32 -70.36 47.92
N GLU A 184 -14.10 -69.26 48.63
CA GLU A 184 -14.10 -69.22 50.10
C GLU A 184 -15.52 -69.14 50.68
N ASN A 185 -16.47 -68.50 50.00
CA ASN A 185 -17.84 -68.29 50.48
C ASN A 185 -18.84 -69.42 50.14
N ASN A 186 -18.37 -70.59 49.68
CA ASN A 186 -19.23 -71.72 49.31
C ASN A 186 -18.86 -73.01 50.06
N ARG A 187 -18.65 -72.89 51.37
CA ARG A 187 -18.51 -74.01 52.33
C ARG A 187 -19.41 -73.83 53.52
#